data_AF-A0A538TGX2-F1
#
_entry.id   AF-A0A538TGX2-F1
#
_cell.length_a   1.000
_cell.length_b   1.000
_cell.length_c   1.000
_cell.angle_alpha   90.00
_cell.angle_beta   90.00
_cell.angle_gamma   90.00
#
_symmetry.space_group_name_H-M   'P 1'
#
loop_
_entity.id
_entity.type
_entity.pdbx_description
1 polymer ?
#
loop_
_entity_poly.entity_id
_entity_poly.type
_entity_poly.pdbx_seq_one_letter_code
_entity_poly.pdbx_strand_id
1 'polypeptide(L)'
;MPNVMGVLRAEIRRLARKETRQEIAALRKHVNSMRRRVAESRRRIRELESRTKQAGKRGQGAPAGSDEESAKQVRFSPAWVKRHRSKLGMSRRIYAKLLSVSPQTIMGWESGRTRPRRSALKTWREIRGKGVRELRALVTGEGRKKRRGVSAKKARRKLRVLARRVARGAAARRATGKRGVARRARGKATSRARAKVTRRAGGRPRAKKK
;
A
#
# COMPACT_ATOMS: atom_id res chain seq x y z
N MET A 1 -82.74 26.21 7.78
CA MET A 1 -82.13 24.86 7.75
C MET A 1 -80.62 25.00 7.86
N PRO A 2 -79.93 24.32 8.79
CA PRO A 2 -78.47 24.39 8.90
C PRO A 2 -77.79 23.90 7.61
N ASN A 3 -76.78 24.62 7.12
CA ASN A 3 -76.07 24.29 5.88
C ASN A 3 -75.06 23.14 6.09
N VAL A 4 -75.55 21.91 6.19
CA VAL A 4 -74.76 20.69 6.47
C VAL A 4 -73.67 20.46 5.42
N MET A 5 -73.97 20.72 4.14
CA MET A 5 -73.00 20.58 3.05
C MET A 5 -71.88 21.62 3.10
N GLY A 6 -72.13 22.80 3.68
CA GLY A 6 -71.11 23.80 3.95
C GLY A 6 -70.13 23.33 5.02
N VAL A 7 -70.66 22.79 6.12
CA VAL A 7 -69.86 22.27 7.25
C VAL A 7 -68.99 21.09 6.84
N LEU A 8 -69.55 20.11 6.12
CA LEU A 8 -68.79 18.96 5.60
C LEU A 8 -67.65 19.38 4.66
N ARG A 9 -67.91 20.31 3.73
CA ARG A 9 -66.87 20.83 2.83
C ARG A 9 -65.78 21.59 3.59
N ALA A 10 -66.12 22.31 4.66
CA ALA A 10 -65.15 22.97 5.52
C ALA A 10 -64.27 21.95 6.27
N GLU A 11 -64.87 20.88 6.79
CA GLU A 11 -64.13 19.84 7.52
C GLU A 11 -63.22 19.02 6.60
N ILE A 12 -63.67 18.65 5.40
CA ILE A 12 -62.82 18.01 4.38
C ILE A 12 -61.61 18.88 4.05
N ARG A 13 -61.81 20.19 3.85
CA ARG A 13 -60.70 21.13 3.60
C ARG A 13 -59.75 21.21 4.79
N ARG A 14 -60.28 21.19 6.02
CA ARG A 14 -59.47 21.24 7.25
C ARG A 14 -58.60 19.98 7.38
N LEU A 15 -59.18 18.81 7.18
CA LEU A 15 -58.49 17.52 7.24
C LEU A 15 -57.45 17.39 6.13
N ALA A 16 -57.79 17.72 4.88
CA ALA A 16 -56.83 17.72 3.77
C ALA A 16 -55.63 18.63 4.07
N ARG A 17 -55.87 19.85 4.56
CA ARG A 17 -54.78 20.78 4.96
C ARG A 17 -53.98 20.30 6.16
N LYS A 18 -54.55 19.45 7.03
CA LYS A 18 -53.86 18.87 8.18
C LYS A 18 -52.93 17.74 7.71
N GLU A 19 -53.43 16.85 6.86
CA GLU A 19 -52.69 15.72 6.31
C GLU A 19 -51.51 16.19 5.44
N THR A 20 -51.76 17.10 4.48
CA THR A 20 -50.71 17.68 3.64
C THR A 20 -49.64 18.40 4.47
N ARG A 21 -50.01 19.01 5.60
CA ARG A 21 -49.02 19.63 6.51
C ARG A 21 -48.18 18.59 7.23
N GLN A 22 -48.77 17.46 7.64
CA GLN A 22 -48.06 16.37 8.30
C GLN A 22 -47.06 15.70 7.35
N GLU A 23 -47.49 15.36 6.14
CA GLU A 23 -46.63 14.76 5.10
C GLU A 23 -45.43 15.66 4.74
N ILE A 24 -45.67 16.96 4.57
CA ILE A 24 -44.63 17.91 4.14
C ILE A 24 -43.76 18.39 5.32
N ALA A 25 -44.15 18.16 6.58
CA ALA A 25 -43.41 18.66 7.75
C ALA A 25 -41.97 18.13 7.80
N ALA A 26 -41.76 16.84 7.54
CA ALA A 26 -40.44 16.22 7.51
C ALA A 26 -39.58 16.81 6.37
N LEU A 27 -40.15 16.93 5.16
CA LEU A 27 -39.50 17.53 4.00
C LEU A 27 -39.07 18.98 4.27
N ARG A 28 -39.94 19.79 4.89
CA ARG A 28 -39.61 21.17 5.31
C ARG A 28 -38.44 21.21 6.29
N LYS A 29 -38.39 20.30 7.27
CA LYS A 29 -37.24 20.18 8.19
C LYS A 29 -35.94 19.87 7.45
N HIS A 30 -35.97 18.95 6.49
CA HIS A 30 -34.80 18.62 5.67
C HIS A 30 -34.34 19.81 4.81
N VAL A 31 -35.28 20.50 4.13
CA VAL A 31 -34.96 21.70 3.34
C VAL A 31 -34.34 22.79 4.20
N ASN A 32 -34.88 23.03 5.40
CA ASN A 32 -34.33 24.01 6.33
C ASN A 32 -32.94 23.62 6.84
N SER A 33 -32.71 22.34 7.15
CA SER A 33 -31.40 21.81 7.51
C SER A 33 -30.39 21.98 6.38
N MET A 34 -30.76 21.65 5.14
CA MET A 34 -29.91 21.83 3.96
C MET A 34 -29.58 23.31 3.74
N ARG A 35 -30.56 24.21 3.84
CA ARG A 35 -30.33 25.67 3.73
C ARG A 35 -29.34 26.15 4.80
N ARG A 36 -29.43 25.67 6.04
CA ARG A 36 -28.47 25.99 7.11
C ARG A 36 -27.06 25.47 6.78
N ARG A 37 -26.92 24.22 6.34
CA ARG A 37 -25.63 23.62 5.94
C ARG A 37 -24.99 24.36 4.76
N VAL A 38 -25.80 24.80 3.79
CA VAL A 38 -25.34 25.61 2.66
C VAL A 38 -24.83 26.98 3.14
N ALA A 39 -25.57 27.64 4.03
CA ALA A 39 -25.15 28.92 4.59
C ALA A 39 -23.85 28.79 5.39
N GLU A 40 -23.72 27.75 6.22
CA GLU A 40 -22.52 27.47 6.99
C GLU A 40 -21.32 27.16 6.08
N SER A 41 -21.51 26.34 5.05
CA SER A 41 -20.47 26.04 4.06
C SER A 41 -19.99 27.29 3.33
N ARG A 42 -20.91 28.17 2.93
CA ARG A 42 -20.60 29.47 2.31
C ARG A 42 -19.82 30.38 3.27
N ARG A 43 -20.16 30.40 4.57
CA ARG A 43 -19.40 31.15 5.59
C ARG A 43 -17.98 30.62 5.74
N ARG A 44 -17.80 29.30 5.86
CA ARG A 44 -16.48 28.66 5.95
C ARG A 44 -15.63 28.93 4.71
N ILE A 45 -16.22 28.89 3.51
CA ILE A 45 -15.52 29.23 2.27
C ILE A 45 -15.03 30.68 2.31
N ARG A 46 -15.90 31.64 2.64
CA ARG A 46 -15.50 33.06 2.76
C ARG A 46 -14.41 33.29 3.79
N GLU A 47 -14.47 32.60 4.92
CA GLU A 47 -13.45 32.68 5.96
C GLU A 47 -12.11 32.14 5.47
N LEU A 48 -12.08 30.99 4.82
CA LEU A 48 -10.87 30.42 4.22
C LEU A 48 -10.31 31.33 3.11
N GLU A 49 -11.17 31.88 2.25
CA GLU A 49 -10.78 32.86 1.24
C GLU A 49 -10.19 34.14 1.87
N SER A 50 -10.76 34.62 2.98
CA SER A 50 -10.21 35.75 3.73
C SER A 50 -8.84 35.43 4.33
N ARG A 51 -8.70 34.28 5.01
CA ARG A 51 -7.43 33.82 5.59
C ARG A 51 -6.35 33.64 4.53
N THR A 52 -6.69 33.10 3.36
CA THR A 52 -5.74 32.97 2.25
C THR A 52 -5.34 34.32 1.65
N LYS A 53 -6.27 35.28 1.53
CA LYS A 53 -5.93 36.65 1.12
C LYS A 53 -5.04 37.34 2.15
N GLN A 54 -5.33 37.19 3.45
CA GLN A 54 -4.50 37.74 4.53
C GLN A 54 -3.11 37.10 4.55
N ALA A 55 -3.01 35.78 4.40
CA ALA A 55 -1.73 35.09 4.27
C ALA A 55 -0.96 35.49 3.01
N GLY A 56 -1.66 35.73 1.89
CA GLY A 56 -1.07 36.26 0.67
C GLY A 56 -0.54 37.69 0.83
N LYS A 57 -1.24 38.55 1.58
CA LYS A 57 -0.78 39.90 1.93
C LYS A 57 0.40 39.88 2.92
N ARG A 58 0.35 39.04 3.96
CA ARG A 58 1.44 38.88 4.94
C ARG A 58 2.69 38.24 4.32
N GLY A 59 2.54 37.39 3.31
CA GLY A 59 3.65 36.80 2.54
C GLY A 59 4.34 37.76 1.56
N GLN A 60 3.84 39.00 1.38
CA GLN A 60 4.49 40.04 0.56
C GLN A 60 5.33 41.02 1.40
N GLY A 61 5.29 40.94 2.74
CA GLY A 61 5.94 41.91 3.63
C GLY A 61 6.99 41.33 4.57
N ALA A 62 7.39 40.07 4.44
CA ALA A 62 8.48 39.48 5.22
C ALA A 62 9.55 38.94 4.26
N PRO A 63 10.83 39.33 4.39
CA PRO A 63 11.90 38.51 3.84
C PRO A 63 11.89 37.21 4.63
N ALA A 64 11.24 36.19 4.09
CA ALA A 64 11.33 34.85 4.64
C ALA A 64 12.80 34.42 4.51
N GLY A 65 13.50 34.47 5.65
CA GLY A 65 14.83 33.93 5.81
C GLY A 65 14.90 32.51 5.26
N SER A 66 15.99 32.29 4.52
CA SER A 66 16.71 31.04 4.36
C SER A 66 16.17 29.84 5.16
N ASP A 67 15.29 29.08 4.53
CA ASP A 67 15.42 27.62 4.56
C ASP A 67 16.24 27.23 3.32
N GLU A 68 17.55 27.42 3.45
CA GLU A 68 18.55 26.77 2.61
C GLU A 68 18.57 25.27 2.92
N GLU A 69 17.58 24.56 2.40
CA GLU A 69 17.83 23.20 1.92
C GLU A 69 17.51 23.15 0.45
N SER A 70 18.60 23.32 -0.31
CA SER A 70 18.73 23.16 -1.76
C SER A 70 17.94 21.95 -2.28
N ALA A 71 16.67 22.17 -2.66
CA ALA A 71 15.87 21.19 -3.38
C ALA A 71 15.32 21.77 -4.68
N LYS A 72 16.16 22.53 -5.41
CA LYS A 72 15.99 23.01 -6.80
C LYS A 72 14.60 23.58 -7.07
N GLN A 73 14.46 24.91 -7.16
CA GLN A 73 13.31 25.54 -7.82
C GLN A 73 12.99 24.76 -9.10
N VAL A 74 11.89 24.01 -9.09
CA VAL A 74 11.50 23.24 -10.28
C VAL A 74 10.99 24.28 -11.25
N ARG A 75 11.83 24.59 -12.23
CA ARG A 75 11.41 25.27 -13.44
C ARG A 75 10.28 24.45 -14.05
N PHE A 76 9.06 24.94 -13.87
CA PHE A 76 7.87 24.39 -14.48
C PHE A 76 7.65 25.09 -15.82
N SER A 77 7.81 24.35 -16.91
CA SER A 77 7.47 24.82 -18.25
C SER A 77 6.24 24.07 -18.77
N PRO A 78 5.20 24.77 -19.25
CA PRO A 78 4.06 24.16 -19.93
C PRO A 78 4.47 23.19 -21.05
N ALA A 79 5.48 23.59 -21.83
CA ALA A 79 6.01 22.79 -22.93
C ALA A 79 6.62 21.46 -22.47
N TRP A 80 7.21 21.43 -21.26
CA TRP A 80 7.79 20.20 -20.71
C TRP A 80 6.72 19.16 -20.32
N VAL A 81 5.57 19.59 -19.82
CA VAL A 81 4.46 18.66 -19.52
C VAL A 81 3.99 18.00 -20.81
N LYS A 82 3.78 18.79 -21.86
CA LYS A 82 3.38 18.30 -23.19
C LYS A 82 4.42 17.34 -23.77
N ARG A 83 5.70 17.72 -23.77
CA ARG A 83 6.81 16.88 -24.26
C ARG A 83 6.93 15.57 -23.48
N HIS A 84 6.85 15.63 -22.15
CA HIS A 84 6.93 14.45 -21.30
C HIS A 84 5.76 13.49 -21.56
N ARG A 85 4.53 14.01 -21.67
CA ARG A 85 3.36 13.18 -22.00
C ARG A 85 3.48 12.56 -23.39
N SER A 86 3.91 13.33 -24.40
CA SER A 86 4.11 12.83 -25.76
C SER A 86 5.19 11.75 -25.83
N LYS A 87 6.31 11.94 -25.12
CA LYS A 87 7.39 10.93 -25.02
C LYS A 87 6.91 9.61 -24.43
N LEU A 88 5.95 9.66 -23.50
CA LEU A 88 5.36 8.47 -22.88
C LEU A 88 4.21 7.86 -23.69
N GLY A 89 3.75 8.52 -24.78
CA GLY A 89 2.62 8.08 -25.59
C GLY A 89 1.29 8.00 -24.81
N MET A 90 1.14 8.78 -23.72
CA MET A 90 -0.03 8.69 -22.85
C MET A 90 -1.10 9.72 -23.24
N SER A 91 -2.37 9.32 -23.17
CA SER A 91 -3.49 10.26 -23.27
C SER A 91 -3.54 11.16 -22.02
N ARG A 92 -4.13 12.36 -22.16
CA ARG A 92 -4.29 13.29 -21.03
C ARG A 92 -5.03 12.65 -19.85
N ARG A 93 -6.00 11.77 -20.13
CA ARG A 93 -6.77 11.05 -19.10
C ARG A 93 -5.89 10.10 -18.29
N ILE A 94 -5.05 9.31 -18.96
CA ILE A 94 -4.13 8.36 -18.32
C ILE A 94 -3.07 9.12 -17.51
N TYR A 95 -2.53 10.19 -18.09
CA TYR A 95 -1.53 11.02 -17.45
C TYR A 95 -2.08 11.77 -16.22
N ALA A 96 -3.33 12.23 -16.29
CA ALA A 96 -4.01 12.87 -15.16
C ALA A 96 -4.28 11.90 -14.01
N LYS A 97 -4.67 10.65 -14.31
CA LYS A 97 -4.83 9.58 -13.30
C LYS A 97 -3.52 9.31 -12.54
N LEU A 98 -2.40 9.29 -13.25
CA LEU A 98 -1.08 9.10 -12.63
C LEU A 98 -0.72 10.23 -11.66
N LEU A 99 -1.11 11.46 -11.99
CA LEU A 99 -0.87 12.65 -11.17
C LEU A 99 -1.97 12.90 -10.12
N SER A 100 -3.02 12.07 -10.08
CA SER A 100 -4.21 12.26 -9.24
C SER A 100 -4.89 13.62 -9.42
N VAL A 101 -4.90 14.13 -10.66
CA VAL A 101 -5.54 15.40 -11.03
C VAL A 101 -6.60 15.19 -12.10
N SER A 102 -7.44 16.20 -12.32
CA SER A 102 -8.43 16.18 -13.41
C SER A 102 -7.73 16.29 -14.79
N PRO A 103 -8.23 15.62 -15.85
CA PRO A 103 -7.72 15.80 -17.20
C PRO A 103 -7.75 17.25 -17.69
N GLN A 104 -8.71 18.04 -17.21
CA GLN A 104 -8.84 19.46 -17.53
C GLN A 104 -7.69 20.29 -16.96
N THR A 105 -7.19 19.92 -15.77
CA THR A 105 -6.04 20.56 -15.15
C THR A 105 -4.76 20.34 -15.97
N ILE A 106 -4.58 19.13 -16.53
CA ILE A 106 -3.47 18.86 -17.44
C ILE A 106 -3.57 19.69 -18.71
N MET A 107 -4.77 19.86 -19.28
CA MET A 107 -4.98 20.74 -20.42
C MET A 107 -4.59 22.19 -20.09
N GLY A 108 -5.00 22.70 -18.93
CA GLY A 108 -4.63 24.04 -18.45
C GLY A 108 -3.14 24.23 -18.18
N TRP A 109 -2.42 23.15 -17.87
CA TRP A 109 -0.97 23.17 -17.71
C TRP A 109 -0.23 23.12 -19.04
N GLU A 110 -0.72 22.32 -20.00
CA GLU A 110 -0.16 22.25 -21.35
C GLU A 110 -0.32 23.54 -22.14
N SER A 111 -1.43 24.25 -21.94
CA SER A 111 -1.72 25.55 -22.57
C SER A 111 -1.08 26.73 -21.83
N GLY A 112 -0.47 26.51 -20.66
CA GLY A 112 0.11 27.57 -19.83
C GLY A 112 -0.92 28.45 -19.11
N ARG A 113 -2.23 28.19 -19.26
CA ARG A 113 -3.30 28.94 -18.61
C ARG A 113 -3.26 28.87 -17.08
N THR A 114 -2.73 27.78 -16.54
CA THR A 114 -2.65 27.56 -15.09
C THR A 114 -1.31 26.94 -14.70
N ARG A 115 -0.75 27.39 -13.58
CA ARG A 115 0.45 26.80 -12.98
C ARG A 115 0.06 25.70 -11.97
N PRO A 116 0.75 24.55 -11.92
CA PRO A 116 0.46 23.50 -10.96
C PRO A 116 0.72 23.98 -9.52
N ARG A 117 -0.13 23.52 -8.60
CA ARG A 117 0.10 23.72 -7.15
C ARG A 117 1.36 22.98 -6.69
N ARG A 118 1.97 23.44 -5.60
CA ARG A 118 3.22 22.86 -5.04
C ARG A 118 3.14 21.34 -4.85
N SER A 119 2.01 20.80 -4.40
CA SER A 119 1.79 19.35 -4.25
C SER A 119 1.86 18.60 -5.59
N ALA A 120 1.23 19.14 -6.62
CA ALA A 120 1.24 18.58 -7.97
C ALA A 120 2.61 18.68 -8.66
N LEU A 121 3.40 19.71 -8.34
CA LEU A 121 4.79 19.80 -8.82
C LEU A 121 5.68 18.73 -8.20
N LYS A 122 5.50 18.41 -6.91
CA LYS A 122 6.23 17.33 -6.23
C LYS A 122 5.92 15.98 -6.87
N THR A 123 4.65 15.64 -7.03
CA THR A 123 4.25 14.38 -7.68
C THR A 123 4.73 14.31 -9.13
N TRP A 124 4.65 15.42 -9.88
CA TRP A 124 5.18 15.46 -11.24
C TRP A 124 6.70 15.27 -11.30
N ARG A 125 7.46 15.80 -10.34
CA ARG A 125 8.92 15.58 -10.23
C ARG A 125 9.23 14.09 -10.04
N GLU A 126 8.54 13.43 -9.12
CA GLU A 126 8.71 12.00 -8.85
C GLU A 126 8.39 11.13 -10.07
N ILE A 127 7.41 11.55 -10.87
CA ILE A 127 7.00 10.85 -12.10
C ILE A 127 8.01 11.05 -13.22
N ARG A 128 8.66 12.22 -13.34
CA ARG A 128 9.63 12.50 -14.40
C ARG A 128 10.85 11.57 -14.35
N GLY A 129 11.21 11.07 -13.17
CA GLY A 129 12.30 10.10 -12.99
C GLY A 129 11.91 8.64 -13.32
N LYS A 130 10.63 8.34 -13.51
CA LYS A 130 10.13 6.97 -13.70
C LYS A 130 9.91 6.65 -15.18
N GLY A 131 10.30 5.44 -15.59
CA GLY A 131 10.18 5.00 -16.99
C GLY A 131 8.74 4.64 -17.40
N VAL A 132 8.46 4.62 -18.71
CA VAL A 132 7.14 4.31 -19.32
C VAL A 132 6.50 3.06 -18.70
N ARG A 133 7.30 2.01 -18.50
CA ARG A 133 6.84 0.71 -17.99
C ARG A 133 6.43 0.78 -16.51
N GLU A 134 7.12 1.59 -15.71
CA GLU A 134 6.78 1.80 -14.30
C GLU A 134 5.53 2.68 -14.16
N LEU A 135 5.46 3.74 -14.96
CA LEU A 135 4.31 4.64 -14.97
C LEU A 135 3.04 3.95 -15.46
N ARG A 136 3.12 3.13 -16.51
CA ARG A 136 2.00 2.33 -16.98
C ARG A 136 1.58 1.32 -15.91
N ALA A 137 2.54 0.66 -15.26
CA ALA A 137 2.28 -0.27 -14.17
C ALA A 137 1.63 0.37 -12.93
N LEU A 138 1.89 1.64 -12.65
CA LEU A 138 1.21 2.41 -11.60
C LEU A 138 -0.25 2.70 -11.97
N VAL A 139 -0.56 2.89 -13.25
CA VAL A 139 -1.92 3.17 -13.73
C VAL A 139 -2.77 1.91 -13.87
N THR A 140 -2.23 0.79 -14.37
CA THR A 140 -2.97 -0.49 -14.47
C THR A 140 -2.87 -1.38 -13.23
N GLY A 141 -2.02 -1.05 -12.24
CA GLY A 141 -1.76 -1.89 -11.07
C GLY A 141 -1.01 -3.21 -11.37
N GLU A 142 -0.66 -3.45 -12.64
CA GLU A 142 0.00 -4.69 -13.13
C GLU A 142 1.43 -4.87 -12.60
N GLY A 143 2.14 -3.78 -12.29
CA GLY A 143 3.48 -3.88 -11.68
C GLY A 143 3.46 -4.52 -10.31
N ARG A 144 2.37 -4.31 -9.55
CA ARG A 144 2.16 -4.95 -8.24
C ARG A 144 1.94 -6.46 -8.41
N LYS A 145 1.22 -6.90 -9.45
CA LYS A 145 1.03 -8.33 -9.79
C LYS A 145 2.33 -8.99 -10.26
N LYS A 146 3.09 -8.38 -11.18
CA LYS A 146 4.37 -8.94 -11.66
C LYS A 146 5.44 -9.01 -10.57
N ARG A 147 5.56 -7.98 -9.71
CA ARG A 147 6.49 -8.00 -8.56
C ARG A 147 6.15 -9.08 -7.53
N ARG A 148 4.85 -9.31 -7.26
CA ARG A 148 4.39 -10.42 -6.41
C ARG A 148 4.76 -11.79 -7.00
N GLY A 149 4.63 -11.96 -8.32
CA GLY A 149 5.05 -13.18 -9.02
C GLY A 149 6.56 -13.46 -8.94
N VAL A 150 7.40 -12.44 -9.14
CA VAL A 150 8.87 -12.58 -9.05
C VAL A 150 9.33 -12.84 -7.62
N SER A 151 8.73 -12.16 -6.63
CA SER A 151 8.97 -12.41 -5.20
C SER A 151 8.61 -13.85 -4.81
N ALA A 152 7.44 -14.33 -5.24
CA ALA A 152 7.01 -15.71 -5.01
C ALA A 152 7.95 -16.74 -5.66
N LYS A 153 8.45 -16.47 -6.88
CA LYS A 153 9.42 -17.33 -7.57
C LYS A 153 10.77 -17.39 -6.84
N LYS A 154 11.23 -16.26 -6.28
CA LYS A 154 12.46 -16.17 -5.48
C LYS A 154 12.33 -16.90 -4.13
N ALA A 155 11.17 -16.81 -3.49
CA ALA A 155 10.85 -17.55 -2.25
C ALA A 155 10.83 -19.06 -2.49
N ARG A 156 10.16 -19.53 -3.56
CA ARG A 156 10.17 -20.95 -3.97
C ARG A 156 11.58 -21.47 -4.26
N ARG A 157 12.44 -20.67 -4.91
CA ARG A 157 13.84 -21.03 -5.17
C ARG A 157 14.64 -21.17 -3.86
N LYS A 158 14.46 -20.25 -2.91
CA LYS A 158 15.10 -20.33 -1.58
C LYS A 158 14.68 -21.59 -0.82
N LEU A 159 13.37 -21.89 -0.78
CA LEU A 159 12.84 -23.11 -0.16
C LEU A 159 13.43 -24.38 -0.80
N ARG A 160 13.53 -24.42 -2.14
CA ARG A 160 14.14 -25.55 -2.86
C ARG A 160 15.62 -25.75 -2.51
N VAL A 161 16.39 -24.67 -2.37
CA VAL A 161 17.81 -24.73 -1.97
C VAL A 161 17.94 -25.21 -0.53
N LEU A 162 17.07 -24.74 0.38
CA LEU A 162 17.04 -25.18 1.78
C LEU A 162 16.74 -26.67 1.89
N ALA A 163 15.70 -27.15 1.19
CA ALA A 163 15.33 -28.56 1.14
C ALA A 163 16.48 -29.45 0.63
N ARG A 164 17.19 -28.99 -0.41
CA ARG A 164 18.35 -29.71 -0.97
C ARG A 164 19.52 -29.79 0.03
N ARG A 165 19.71 -28.76 0.85
CA ARG A 165 20.74 -28.72 1.90
C ARG A 165 20.39 -29.65 3.07
N VAL A 166 19.12 -29.70 3.47
CA VAL A 166 18.61 -30.63 4.48
C VAL A 166 18.76 -32.09 4.01
N ALA A 167 18.39 -32.38 2.76
CA ALA A 167 18.54 -33.72 2.18
C ALA A 167 20.02 -34.18 2.13
N ARG A 168 20.96 -33.28 1.76
CA ARG A 168 22.40 -33.58 1.82
C ARG A 168 22.90 -33.83 3.24
N GLY A 169 22.43 -33.05 4.22
CA GLY A 169 22.76 -33.25 5.62
C GLY A 169 22.25 -34.59 6.16
N ALA A 170 21.04 -34.99 5.78
CA ALA A 170 20.46 -36.30 6.13
C ALA A 170 21.23 -37.46 5.49
N ALA A 171 21.67 -37.34 4.23
CA ALA A 171 22.49 -38.33 3.54
C ALA A 171 23.87 -38.50 4.21
N ALA A 172 24.51 -37.40 4.61
CA ALA A 172 25.78 -37.44 5.34
C ALA A 172 25.65 -38.13 6.70
N ARG A 173 24.56 -37.86 7.45
CA ARG A 173 24.25 -38.53 8.72
C ARG A 173 23.97 -40.03 8.57
N ARG A 174 23.31 -40.44 7.48
CA ARG A 174 23.13 -41.88 7.16
C ARG A 174 24.45 -42.57 6.81
N ALA A 175 25.36 -41.88 6.10
CA ALA A 175 26.68 -42.42 5.76
C ALA A 175 27.60 -42.59 6.98
N THR A 176 27.59 -41.62 7.92
CA THR A 176 28.35 -41.74 9.17
C THR A 176 27.75 -42.77 10.12
N GLY A 177 26.41 -42.88 10.18
CA GLY A 177 25.72 -43.96 10.90
C GLY A 177 26.09 -45.36 10.42
N LYS A 178 26.13 -45.58 9.09
CA LYS A 178 26.61 -46.84 8.50
C LYS A 178 28.07 -47.15 8.83
N ARG A 179 28.95 -46.14 8.84
CA ARG A 179 30.37 -46.30 9.22
C ARG A 179 30.54 -46.65 10.70
N GLY A 180 29.73 -46.08 11.59
CA GLY A 180 29.73 -46.39 13.03
C GLY A 180 29.33 -47.84 13.33
N VAL A 181 28.30 -48.35 12.66
CA VAL A 181 27.85 -49.75 12.80
C VAL A 181 28.91 -50.73 12.28
N ALA A 182 29.54 -50.43 11.14
CA ALA A 182 30.62 -51.26 10.59
C ALA A 182 31.87 -51.32 11.50
N ARG A 183 32.21 -50.21 12.17
CA ARG A 183 33.37 -50.16 13.09
C ARG A 183 33.09 -50.93 14.39
N ARG A 184 31.86 -50.89 14.90
CA ARG A 184 31.42 -51.67 16.07
C ARG A 184 31.38 -53.18 15.80
N ALA A 185 31.03 -53.59 14.57
CA ALA A 185 31.10 -54.98 14.14
C ALA A 185 32.54 -55.52 14.11
N ARG A 186 33.51 -54.72 13.62
CA ARG A 186 34.93 -55.10 13.60
C ARG A 186 35.56 -55.17 15.00
N GLY A 187 35.20 -54.27 15.92
CA GLY A 187 35.67 -54.31 17.31
C GLY A 187 35.17 -55.53 18.10
N LYS A 188 33.95 -56.03 17.80
CA LYS A 188 33.44 -57.26 18.39
C LYS A 188 34.20 -58.51 17.92
N ALA A 189 34.64 -58.53 16.66
CA ALA A 189 35.44 -59.63 16.12
C ALA A 189 36.86 -59.69 16.73
N THR A 190 37.51 -58.54 16.94
CA THR A 190 38.86 -58.47 17.52
C THR A 190 38.88 -58.76 19.03
N SER A 191 37.83 -58.38 19.78
CA SER A 191 37.69 -58.75 21.20
C SER A 191 37.47 -60.26 21.40
N ARG A 192 36.70 -60.92 20.52
CA ARG A 192 36.54 -62.38 20.49
C ARG A 192 37.85 -63.12 20.17
N ALA A 193 38.68 -62.57 19.30
CA ALA A 193 39.99 -63.13 18.98
C ALA A 193 40.97 -63.01 20.17
N ARG A 194 41.02 -61.85 20.86
CA ARG A 194 41.87 -61.65 22.05
C ARG A 194 41.45 -62.49 23.26
N ALA A 195 40.16 -62.73 23.45
CA ALA A 195 39.66 -63.63 24.49
C ALA A 195 40.04 -65.11 24.25
N LYS A 196 40.31 -65.50 22.99
CA LYS A 196 40.76 -66.86 22.64
C LYS A 196 42.27 -67.06 22.87
N VAL A 197 43.07 -66.00 22.79
CA VAL A 197 44.54 -66.04 23.00
C VAL A 197 44.90 -66.03 24.49
N THR A 198 44.18 -65.27 25.31
CA THR A 198 44.43 -65.17 26.76
C THR A 198 44.10 -66.46 27.53
N ARG A 199 43.18 -67.29 27.01
CA ARG A 199 42.87 -68.60 27.59
C ARG A 199 43.96 -69.67 27.36
N ARG A 200 44.93 -69.41 26.47
CA ARG A 200 46.02 -70.34 26.13
C ARG A 200 47.36 -70.01 26.83
N ALA A 201 47.47 -68.83 27.46
CA ALA A 201 48.73 -68.32 28.02
C ALA A 201 48.81 -68.32 29.57
N GLY A 202 47.76 -68.71 30.29
CA GLY A 202 47.66 -68.55 31.75
C GLY A 202 47.71 -69.84 32.58
N GLY A 203 48.39 -70.90 32.13
CA GLY A 203 48.40 -72.19 32.85
C GLY A 203 49.79 -72.75 33.11
N ARG A 204 50.46 -72.30 34.19
CA ARG A 204 51.58 -72.98 34.87
C ARG A 204 51.98 -72.20 36.14
N PRO A 205 52.71 -72.78 37.12
CA PRO A 205 52.42 -73.94 37.98
C PRO A 205 52.63 -73.63 39.50
N ARG A 206 52.38 -74.66 40.33
CA ARG A 206 52.73 -74.90 41.74
C ARG A 206 53.83 -74.05 42.43
N ALA A 207 53.59 -73.70 43.71
CA ALA A 207 54.51 -73.83 44.87
C ALA A 207 53.69 -73.63 46.18
N LYS A 208 53.61 -74.56 47.16
CA LYS A 208 54.54 -75.08 48.19
C LYS A 208 54.80 -74.16 49.41
N LYS A 209 54.47 -74.72 50.59
CA LYS A 209 54.91 -74.47 51.99
C LYS A 209 54.31 -73.22 52.68
N LYS A 210 53.93 -73.24 53.96
CA LYS A 210 54.26 -74.10 55.13
C LYS A 210 53.01 -74.68 55.78
#